data_AF-A0A966X2A5-F1
#
_entry.id   AF-A0A966X2A5-F1
#
_cell.length_a   1.000
_cell.length_b   1.000
_cell.length_c   1.000
_cell.angle_alpha   90.00
_cell.angle_beta   90.00
_cell.angle_gamma   90.00
#
_symmetry.space_group_name_H-M   'P 1'
#
loop_
_entity.id
_entity.type
_entity.pdbx_description
1 polymer ?
#
loop_
_entity_poly.entity_id
_entity_poly.type
_entity_poly.pdbx_seq_one_letter_code
_entity_poly.pdbx_strand_id
1 'polypeptide(L)'
;MTLDYRKGWSADRTLKEALLENEESDKERGFTQRGVHRADLVVKIGQHPASLVSSRGEVKMLAWLLKLAQLGLLPDEVQNQAVLLLDDFSSELDEKNGR
;
A
#
# COMPACT_ATOMS: atom_id res chain seq x y z
N MET A 1 11.96 8.74 0.65
CA MET A 1 10.87 7.78 0.37
C MET A 1 9.58 8.57 0.21
N THR A 2 8.75 8.24 -0.77
CA THR A 2 7.45 8.90 -0.99
C THR A 2 6.35 7.86 -1.19
N LEU A 3 5.11 8.25 -0.88
CA LEU A 3 3.93 7.40 -1.02
C LEU A 3 3.03 7.99 -2.13
N ASP A 4 2.83 7.23 -3.20
CA ASP A 4 2.04 7.64 -4.35
C ASP A 4 0.70 6.88 -4.35
N TYR A 5 -0.39 7.59 -4.05
CA TYR A 5 -1.72 7.01 -4.04
C TYR A 5 -2.39 7.13 -5.40
N ARG A 6 -2.72 5.99 -5.98
CA ARG A 6 -3.45 5.88 -7.25
C ARG A 6 -4.86 5.41 -6.93
N LYS A 7 -5.85 6.28 -7.08
CA LYS A 7 -7.24 6.01 -6.68
C LYS A 7 -7.98 4.92 -7.50
N GLY A 8 -7.41 4.44 -8.62
CA GLY A 8 -8.00 3.37 -9.45
C GLY A 8 -8.86 3.86 -10.62
N TRP A 9 -8.92 5.17 -10.82
CA TRP A 9 -9.45 5.84 -12.01
C TRP A 9 -8.66 7.13 -12.27
N SER A 10 -8.92 7.78 -13.40
CA SER A 10 -8.15 8.94 -13.82
C SER A 10 -8.23 10.10 -12.81
N ALA A 11 -7.10 10.79 -12.62
CA ALA A 11 -7.00 11.88 -11.65
C ALA A 11 -7.91 13.06 -12.00
N ASP A 12 -8.10 13.32 -13.29
CA ASP A 12 -8.90 14.39 -13.89
C ASP A 12 -10.41 14.08 -13.96
N ARG A 13 -10.86 12.99 -13.33
CA ARG A 13 -12.26 12.58 -13.30
C ARG A 13 -12.74 12.25 -11.89
N THR A 14 -14.02 12.50 -11.66
CA THR A 14 -14.76 11.95 -10.53
C THR A 14 -14.98 10.45 -10.72
N LEU A 15 -15.26 9.73 -9.63
CA LEU A 15 -15.59 8.30 -9.72
C LEU A 15 -16.85 8.09 -10.56
N LYS A 16 -17.85 8.96 -10.43
CA LYS A 16 -19.11 8.87 -11.17
C LYS A 16 -18.88 8.96 -12.69
N GLU A 17 -18.09 9.95 -13.14
CA GLU A 17 -17.75 10.10 -14.56
C GLU A 17 -17.00 8.88 -15.08
N ALA A 18 -15.99 8.39 -14.34
CA ALA A 18 -15.22 7.22 -14.74
C ALA A 18 -16.08 5.95 -14.86
N LEU A 19 -17.10 5.78 -14.01
CA LEU A 19 -18.03 4.66 -14.09
C LEU A 19 -18.99 4.77 -15.28
N LEU A 20 -19.52 5.98 -15.54
CA LEU A 20 -20.42 6.21 -16.67
C LEU A 20 -19.71 6.06 -18.02
N GLU A 21 -18.49 6.58 -18.14
CA GLU A 21 -17.68 6.45 -19.36
C GLU A 21 -17.31 4.99 -19.66
N ASN A 22 -17.20 4.12 -18.64
CA ASN A 22 -16.80 2.72 -18.77
C ASN A 22 -17.98 1.73 -18.77
N GLU A 23 -19.24 2.19 -18.68
CA GLU A 23 -20.40 1.33 -18.46
C GLU A 23 -20.57 0.24 -19.53
N GLU A 24 -20.47 0.60 -20.82
CA GLU A 24 -20.61 -0.38 -21.92
C GLU A 24 -19.50 -1.44 -21.86
N SER A 25 -18.24 -1.01 -21.69
CA SER A 25 -17.10 -1.92 -21.60
C SER A 25 -17.17 -2.82 -20.36
N ASP A 26 -17.68 -2.30 -19.24
CA ASP A 26 -17.89 -3.07 -18.02
C ASP A 26 -18.98 -4.13 -18.21
N LYS A 27 -20.06 -3.81 -18.94
CA LYS A 27 -21.10 -4.79 -19.32
C LYS A 27 -20.56 -5.89 -20.21
N GLU A 28 -19.75 -5.55 -21.22
CA GLU A 28 -19.11 -6.53 -22.11
C GLU A 28 -18.17 -7.48 -21.37
N ARG A 29 -17.43 -6.97 -20.38
CA ARG A 29 -16.45 -7.75 -19.61
C ARG A 29 -17.04 -8.45 -18.40
N GLY A 30 -18.21 -8.04 -17.94
CA GLY A 30 -18.90 -8.60 -16.77
C GLY A 30 -18.31 -8.17 -15.43
N PHE A 31 -17.46 -7.14 -15.36
CA PHE A 31 -16.93 -6.60 -14.11
C PHE A 31 -16.57 -5.12 -14.21
N THR A 32 -16.65 -4.40 -13.09
CA THR A 32 -16.29 -2.97 -13.04
C THR A 32 -14.79 -2.76 -13.21
N GLN A 33 -14.39 -2.01 -14.21
CA GLN A 33 -12.97 -1.75 -14.50
C GLN A 33 -12.39 -0.57 -13.73
N ARG A 34 -13.21 0.41 -13.32
CA ARG A 34 -12.78 1.62 -12.62
C ARG A 34 -13.37 1.69 -11.22
N GLY A 35 -12.57 2.01 -10.22
CA GLY A 35 -13.06 2.14 -8.84
C GLY A 35 -12.00 1.92 -7.79
N VAL A 36 -12.40 2.08 -6.52
CA VAL A 36 -11.51 1.97 -5.36
C VAL A 36 -10.86 0.59 -5.21
N HIS A 37 -11.48 -0.47 -5.75
CA HIS A 37 -10.90 -1.81 -5.81
C HIS A 37 -9.69 -1.93 -6.75
N ARG A 38 -9.50 -0.94 -7.64
CA ARG A 38 -8.31 -0.79 -8.49
C ARG A 38 -7.30 0.21 -7.92
N ALA A 39 -7.57 0.75 -6.74
CA ALA A 39 -6.64 1.68 -6.11
C ALA A 39 -5.35 0.97 -5.72
N ASP A 40 -4.25 1.71 -5.76
CA ASP A 40 -2.92 1.20 -5.44
C ASP A 40 -2.14 2.25 -4.64
N LEU A 41 -1.28 1.78 -3.74
CA LEU A 41 -0.45 2.60 -2.88
C LEU A 41 1.02 2.26 -3.14
N VAL A 42 1.65 3.06 -3.99
CA VAL A 42 3.01 2.78 -4.47
C VAL A 42 4.02 3.50 -3.59
N VAL A 43 4.81 2.74 -2.83
CA VAL A 43 5.98 3.28 -2.15
C VAL A 43 7.13 3.46 -3.14
N LYS A 44 7.74 4.64 -3.17
CA LYS A 44 8.91 4.95 -4.02
C LYS A 44 10.14 5.31 -3.20
N ILE A 45 11.29 4.84 -3.68
CA ILE A 45 12.63 5.24 -3.22
C ILE A 45 13.28 6.00 -4.39
N GLY A 46 13.49 7.31 -4.21
CA GLY A 46 13.79 8.19 -5.32
C GLY A 46 12.64 8.21 -6.34
N GLN A 47 12.94 7.86 -7.60
CA GLN A 47 11.94 7.80 -8.68
C GLN A 47 11.41 6.38 -8.95
N HIS A 48 11.92 5.37 -8.24
CA HIS A 48 11.60 3.97 -8.53
C HIS A 48 10.65 3.38 -7.49
N PRO A 49 9.69 2.52 -7.88
CA PRO A 49 8.93 1.71 -6.93
C PRO A 49 9.88 0.88 -6.05
N ALA A 50 9.67 0.90 -4.73
CA ALA A 50 10.49 0.17 -3.77
C ALA A 50 10.51 -1.34 -4.10
N SER A 51 9.39 -1.89 -4.58
CA SER A 51 9.27 -3.29 -5.02
C SER A 51 10.23 -3.69 -6.14
N LEU A 52 10.78 -2.74 -6.91
CA LEU A 52 11.71 -3.01 -8.00
C LEU A 52 13.19 -2.82 -7.62
N VAL A 53 13.48 -2.05 -6.59
CA VAL A 53 14.86 -1.64 -6.25
C VAL A 53 15.32 -2.10 -4.87
N SER A 54 14.42 -2.60 -4.03
CA SER A 54 14.73 -3.08 -2.69
C SER A 54 14.92 -4.59 -2.66
N SER A 55 15.83 -5.05 -1.80
CA SER A 55 15.96 -6.46 -1.43
C SER A 55 14.70 -6.97 -0.71
N ARG A 56 14.58 -8.28 -0.58
CA ARG A 56 13.44 -8.90 0.12
C ARG A 56 13.33 -8.43 1.57
N GLY A 57 14.45 -8.35 2.30
CA GLY A 57 14.49 -7.89 3.69
C GLY A 57 14.09 -6.41 3.81
N GLU A 58 14.55 -5.55 2.91
CA GLU A 58 14.13 -4.13 2.87
C GLU A 58 12.63 -3.97 2.59
N VAL A 59 12.06 -4.77 1.68
CA VAL A 59 10.61 -4.77 1.41
C VAL A 59 9.82 -5.22 2.65
N LYS A 60 10.32 -6.21 3.39
CA LYS A 60 9.69 -6.68 4.64
C LYS A 60 9.76 -5.63 5.74
N MET A 61 10.92 -4.98 5.92
CA MET A 61 11.06 -3.85 6.84
C MET A 61 10.14 -2.69 6.45
N LEU A 62 10.02 -2.38 5.17
CA LEU A 62 9.11 -1.36 4.68
C LEU A 62 7.64 -1.72 5.00
N ALA A 63 7.25 -2.99 4.84
CA ALA A 63 5.91 -3.44 5.24
C ALA A 63 5.66 -3.25 6.74
N TRP A 64 6.65 -3.54 7.60
CA TRP A 64 6.54 -3.26 9.04
C TRP A 64 6.40 -1.77 9.34
N LEU A 65 7.20 -0.91 8.71
CA LEU A 65 7.09 0.53 8.86
C LEU A 65 5.71 1.05 8.44
N LEU A 66 5.14 0.52 7.35
CA LEU A 66 3.78 0.86 6.94
C LEU A 66 2.73 0.42 7.96
N LYS A 67 2.89 -0.75 8.60
CA LYS A 67 1.99 -1.21 9.66
C LYS A 67 2.09 -0.37 10.93
N LEU A 68 3.30 0.04 11.32
CA LEU A 68 3.51 0.94 12.44
C LEU A 68 2.96 2.34 12.16
N ALA A 69 3.16 2.86 10.95
CA ALA A 69 2.56 4.12 10.52
C ALA A 69 1.02 4.04 10.55
N GLN A 70 0.44 2.93 10.06
CA GLN A 70 -1.00 2.69 10.14
C GLN A 70 -1.49 2.68 11.59
N LEU A 71 -0.76 2.02 12.50
CA LEU A 71 -1.09 1.98 13.92
C LEU A 71 -1.09 3.40 14.52
N GLY A 72 -0.09 4.22 14.22
CA GLY A 72 0.00 5.60 14.70
C GLY A 72 -1.08 6.54 14.15
N LEU A 73 -1.85 6.13 13.14
CA LEU A 73 -3.00 6.88 12.62
C LEU A 73 -4.33 6.49 13.29
N LEU A 74 -4.35 5.43 14.10
CA LEU A 74 -5.55 5.01 14.82
C LEU A 74 -5.81 5.93 16.03
N PRO A 75 -7.04 6.01 16.55
CA PRO A 75 -7.30 6.70 17.82
C PRO A 75 -6.51 6.09 18.98
N ASP A 76 -6.14 6.89 19.98
CA ASP A 76 -5.31 6.47 21.11
C ASP A 76 -5.91 5.26 21.87
N GLU A 77 -7.24 5.19 22.00
CA GLU A 77 -7.93 4.06 22.64
C GLU A 77 -7.69 2.75 21.89
N VAL A 78 -7.63 2.82 20.55
CA VAL A 78 -7.36 1.66 19.70
C VAL A 78 -5.87 1.32 19.73
N GLN A 79 -4.99 2.32 19.66
CA GLN A 79 -3.54 2.13 19.74
C GLN A 79 -3.14 1.42 21.04
N ASN A 80 -3.68 1.86 22.18
CA ASN A 80 -3.36 1.33 23.50
C ASN A 80 -3.80 -0.14 23.69
N GLN A 81 -4.70 -0.65 22.85
CA GLN A 81 -5.19 -2.03 22.89
C GLN A 81 -4.66 -2.88 21.73
N ALA A 82 -3.96 -2.29 20.77
CA ALA A 82 -3.50 -2.97 19.58
C ALA A 82 -2.33 -3.91 19.90
N VAL A 83 -2.41 -5.15 19.39
CA VAL A 83 -1.33 -6.13 19.45
C VAL A 83 -0.78 -6.31 18.04
N LEU A 84 0.52 -6.06 17.87
CA LEU A 84 1.21 -6.30 16.60
C LEU A 84 1.86 -7.69 16.62
N LEU A 85 1.39 -8.58 15.75
CA LEU A 85 1.99 -9.90 15.55
C LEU A 85 3.03 -9.81 14.44
N LEU A 86 4.29 -10.05 14.79
CA LEU A 86 5.42 -10.07 13.86
C LEU A 86 5.93 -11.50 13.74
N ASP A 87 5.78 -12.09 12.56
CA ASP A 87 6.35 -13.39 12.26
C ASP A 87 7.80 -13.23 11.74
N ASP A 88 8.67 -14.15 12.18
CA ASP A 88 10.05 -14.28 11.69
C ASP A 88 10.84 -12.94 11.69
N PHE A 89 10.81 -12.24 12.83
CA PHE A 89 11.48 -10.94 13.03
C PHE A 89 12.99 -11.07 13.25
N SER A 90 13.43 -12.15 13.88
CA SER A 90 14.83 -12.38 14.26
C SER A 90 15.75 -12.67 13.08
N SER A 91 15.24 -13.27 12.00
CA SER A 91 16.03 -13.59 10.80
C SER A 91 16.40 -12.37 9.95
N GLU A 92 15.81 -11.20 10.22
CA GLU A 92 15.96 -9.97 9.42
C GLU A 92 16.76 -8.87 10.15
N LEU A 93 17.04 -9.06 11.45
CA LEU A 93 17.75 -8.08 12.27
C LEU A 93 19.28 -8.28 12.34
N ASP A 94 19.81 -9.41 11.87
CA ASP A 94 21.24 -9.74 11.95
C ASP A 94 21.83 -9.87 10.53
N GLU A 95 22.81 -9.07 10.12
CA GLU A 95 24.25 -9.36 10.36
C GLU A 95 25.11 -8.13 10.72
N LYS A 96 24.55 -6.95 11.05
CA LYS A 96 25.38 -5.73 11.27
C LYS A 96 25.37 -5.08 12.64
N ASN A 97 24.51 -5.48 13.58
CA ASN A 97 24.50 -4.89 14.93
C ASN A 97 24.46 -5.93 16.07
N GLY A 98 24.56 -7.23 15.78
CA GLY A 98 24.79 -8.28 16.77
C GLY A 98 26.27 -8.46 17.09
N ARG A 99 26.86 -7.53 17.83
CA ARG A 99 28.10 -7.76 18.60
C ARG A 99 27.94 -7.23 20.01
#